data_AF-A0A3Q7RNQ3-F1
#
_entry.id   AF-A0A3Q7RNQ3-F1
#
_cell.length_a   1.000
_cell.length_b   1.000
_cell.length_c   1.000
_cell.angle_alpha   90.00
_cell.angle_beta   90.00
_cell.angle_gamma   90.00
#
_symmetry.space_group_name_H-M   'P 1'
#
loop_
_entity.id
_entity.type
_entity.pdbx_description
1 polymer ?
#
loop_
_entity_poly.entity_id
_entity_poly.type
_entity_poly.pdbx_seq_one_letter_code
_entity_poly.pdbx_strand_id
1 'polypeptide(L)'
;MKLPAFLSLLALVLLEVGTASLPKERKRRDEMHGEGDSYVVLGNYVPDNYDEVIDLSDYEGLMDYGDQLPEAKVTNLAPPTGISSAQSTMTPRTLSLKPTMIRPTELGVLGSPNSHGLPTCLICVCLGSSVYCDDADLENIPPLPKTTTYLYARFNRIRRIRAGDFKGLTKLKRIDLSSNSISSIDDDALRLLPALQDLILPENQLAALPVLPPAIEVLDARHNQLQSSGIQPEALRALEKLQFLYLADNLLDSIPGPLPPSLRSLHLQNNMIETMQRDAFCDPEEHKHSRRRLEDIRLDGNPINLGLFPSAYFCLPRLPTGHCC
;
A
#
# COMPACT_ATOMS: atom_id res chain seq x y z
N MET A 1 56.25 25.22 9.11
CA MET A 1 56.90 24.02 8.56
C MET A 1 58.26 23.87 9.21
N LYS A 2 58.36 22.99 10.22
CA LYS A 2 59.63 22.59 10.86
C LYS A 2 59.55 21.07 11.07
N LEU A 3 60.56 20.36 10.60
CA LEU A 3 60.76 18.93 10.76
C LEU A 3 62.16 18.74 11.35
N PRO A 4 62.30 17.89 12.37
CA PRO A 4 63.37 16.90 12.36
C PRO A 4 62.84 15.51 12.79
N ALA A 5 63.20 14.46 12.04
CA ALA A 5 64.25 13.49 12.37
C ALA A 5 63.91 12.56 13.54
N PHE A 6 63.93 11.23 13.33
CA PHE A 6 64.87 10.32 13.99
C PHE A 6 64.76 8.90 13.40
N LEU A 7 65.90 8.44 12.88
CA LEU A 7 66.24 7.02 12.69
C LEU A 7 66.49 6.38 14.06
N SER A 8 66.02 5.15 14.26
CA SER A 8 66.70 4.21 15.17
C SER A 8 66.47 2.77 14.70
N LEU A 9 67.57 2.03 14.67
CA LEU A 9 67.73 0.68 14.15
C LEU A 9 67.70 -0.33 15.33
N LEU A 10 66.95 -1.42 15.12
CA LEU A 10 67.08 -2.80 15.63
C LEU A 10 67.99 -3.12 16.85
N ALA A 11 67.47 -3.90 17.82
CA ALA A 11 68.14 -5.12 18.32
C ALA A 11 67.29 -5.98 19.31
N LEU A 12 67.14 -7.25 18.92
CA LEU A 12 67.26 -8.49 19.71
C LEU A 12 66.16 -9.01 20.65
N VAL A 13 66.12 -10.35 20.67
CA VAL A 13 65.06 -11.32 20.99
C VAL A 13 65.51 -12.19 22.19
N LEU A 14 64.54 -12.86 22.83
CA LEU A 14 64.60 -14.04 23.74
C LEU A 14 64.71 -13.68 25.24
N LEU A 15 63.90 -14.18 26.18
CA LEU A 15 63.36 -15.55 26.39
C LEU A 15 62.04 -15.56 27.20
N GLU A 16 61.32 -16.67 27.08
CA GLU A 16 60.07 -17.07 27.77
C GLU A 16 60.16 -17.17 29.31
N VAL A 17 59.00 -17.09 30.00
CA VAL A 17 58.47 -18.07 31.01
C VAL A 17 57.04 -17.69 31.44
N GLY A 18 56.09 -18.65 31.31
CA GLY A 18 54.90 -18.87 32.17
C GLY A 18 53.72 -17.87 32.04
N THR A 19 52.44 -18.25 32.08
CA THR A 19 51.73 -19.47 32.49
C THR A 19 50.36 -19.52 31.80
N ALA A 20 49.88 -20.73 31.53
CA ALA A 20 48.55 -21.02 30.99
C ALA A 20 47.45 -20.90 32.07
N SER A 21 46.24 -20.48 31.66
CA SER A 21 45.00 -20.65 32.44
C SER A 21 43.80 -20.81 31.49
N LEU A 22 43.32 -22.05 31.41
CA LEU A 22 42.09 -22.50 30.73
C LEU A 22 40.80 -21.93 31.37
N PRO A 23 39.70 -21.74 30.62
CA PRO A 23 38.38 -21.59 31.19
C PRO A 23 37.75 -22.96 31.51
N LYS A 24 37.09 -23.02 32.67
CA LYS A 24 36.45 -24.20 33.27
C LYS A 24 35.34 -24.80 32.39
N GLU A 25 35.45 -26.10 32.12
CA GLU A 25 34.31 -26.99 31.88
C GLU A 25 33.41 -27.06 33.13
N ARG A 26 32.09 -27.06 32.94
CA ARG A 26 31.15 -27.55 33.96
C ARG A 26 30.24 -28.62 33.34
N LYS A 27 30.42 -29.82 33.86
CA LYS A 27 29.89 -31.12 33.45
C LYS A 27 28.48 -31.33 34.04
N ARG A 28 27.59 -31.92 33.24
CA ARG A 28 26.29 -32.48 33.65
C ARG A 28 26.45 -33.63 34.66
N ARG A 29 25.45 -33.80 35.54
CA ARG A 29 24.92 -35.11 35.98
C ARG A 29 23.53 -34.97 36.62
N ASP A 30 22.78 -36.06 36.50
CA ASP A 30 21.34 -36.22 36.59
C ASP A 30 20.75 -36.41 38.00
N GLU A 31 19.42 -36.17 38.06
CA GLU A 31 18.33 -36.89 38.75
C GLU A 31 18.05 -36.83 40.28
N MET A 32 16.79 -36.39 40.56
CA MET A 32 15.70 -37.04 41.35
C MET A 32 15.26 -36.45 42.71
N HIS A 33 13.99 -36.01 42.71
CA HIS A 33 12.89 -35.99 43.72
C HIS A 33 13.01 -35.26 45.07
N GLY A 34 11.97 -34.49 45.39
CA GLY A 34 11.60 -34.00 46.73
C GLY A 34 10.44 -33.00 46.71
N GLU A 35 9.33 -33.38 47.34
CA GLU A 35 8.05 -32.65 47.54
C GLU A 35 8.17 -31.31 48.31
N GLY A 36 7.14 -30.45 48.19
CA GLY A 36 6.75 -29.54 49.29
C GLY A 36 6.31 -28.11 48.91
N ASP A 37 4.98 -27.94 48.76
CA ASP A 37 4.13 -26.81 49.14
C ASP A 37 4.22 -25.39 48.51
N SER A 38 3.11 -25.08 47.81
CA SER A 38 2.21 -23.93 48.01
C SER A 38 2.75 -22.50 47.87
N TYR A 39 2.35 -21.80 46.79
CA TYR A 39 1.46 -20.62 46.79
C TYR A 39 1.11 -20.28 45.33
N VAL A 40 -0.18 -20.37 44.94
CA VAL A 40 -0.68 -20.08 43.59
C VAL A 40 -1.54 -18.82 43.62
N VAL A 41 -1.18 -17.80 42.81
CA VAL A 41 -2.12 -16.80 42.31
C VAL A 41 -1.79 -16.44 40.84
N LEU A 42 -2.68 -16.92 39.97
CA LEU A 42 -3.16 -16.38 38.68
C LEU A 42 -2.16 -16.08 37.54
N GLY A 43 -2.07 -17.03 36.61
CA GLY A 43 -1.64 -16.80 35.22
C GLY A 43 -2.17 -17.90 34.28
N ASN A 44 -2.96 -17.48 33.29
CA ASN A 44 -3.20 -18.07 31.97
C ASN A 44 -4.07 -19.34 31.85
N TYR A 45 -5.33 -19.10 31.45
CA TYR A 45 -6.15 -20.05 30.70
C TYR A 45 -5.60 -20.17 29.27
N VAL A 46 -5.24 -21.39 28.89
CA VAL A 46 -5.29 -21.89 27.51
C VAL A 46 -6.53 -22.79 27.46
N PRO A 47 -7.33 -22.72 26.40
CA PRO A 47 -7.86 -23.96 25.84
C PRO A 47 -7.39 -24.19 24.41
N ASP A 48 -6.93 -25.41 24.21
CA ASP A 48 -6.52 -26.04 22.98
C ASP A 48 -7.63 -26.12 21.91
N ASN A 49 -7.17 -26.36 20.69
CA ASN A 49 -7.77 -27.22 19.67
C ASN A 49 -8.86 -26.65 18.74
N TYR A 50 -8.47 -26.36 17.50
CA TYR A 50 -9.34 -26.38 16.31
C TYR A 50 -8.59 -27.07 15.17
N ASP A 51 -8.48 -28.39 15.25
CA ASP A 51 -8.42 -29.25 14.06
C ASP A 51 -9.86 -29.69 13.75
N GLU A 52 -10.56 -28.94 12.92
CA GLU A 52 -11.74 -29.42 12.20
C GLU A 52 -11.61 -29.07 10.72
N VAL A 53 -11.48 -30.12 9.91
CA VAL A 53 -11.52 -30.08 8.45
C VAL A 53 -12.97 -29.81 8.04
N ILE A 54 -13.24 -28.60 7.54
CA ILE A 54 -14.54 -28.28 6.93
C ILE A 54 -14.53 -28.85 5.50
N ASP A 55 -15.31 -29.91 5.30
CA ASP A 55 -15.66 -30.46 3.99
C ASP A 55 -16.59 -29.48 3.25
N LEU A 56 -16.13 -28.96 2.11
CA LEU A 56 -16.81 -27.93 1.31
C LEU A 56 -17.51 -28.53 0.07
N SER A 57 -17.96 -29.78 0.14
CA SER A 57 -18.55 -30.47 -1.03
C SER A 57 -20.05 -30.21 -1.30
N ASP A 58 -20.77 -29.46 -0.47
CA ASP A 58 -22.24 -29.34 -0.57
C ASP A 58 -22.81 -27.91 -0.76
N TYR A 59 -22.04 -26.96 -1.33
CA TYR A 59 -22.57 -25.62 -1.67
C TYR A 59 -22.82 -25.43 -3.18
N GLU A 60 -23.64 -26.31 -3.78
CA GLU A 60 -24.37 -25.97 -5.00
C GLU A 60 -25.79 -25.54 -4.62
N GLY A 61 -26.03 -24.23 -4.65
CA GLY A 61 -27.33 -23.62 -4.42
C GLY A 61 -27.56 -22.46 -5.38
N LEU A 62 -28.03 -22.79 -6.59
CA LEU A 62 -28.52 -21.87 -7.61
C LEU A 62 -29.55 -20.89 -7.03
N MET A 63 -29.32 -19.58 -7.17
CA MET A 63 -30.38 -18.58 -7.06
C MET A 63 -30.65 -17.96 -8.43
N ASP A 64 -31.74 -18.43 -9.02
CA ASP A 64 -32.39 -17.96 -10.24
C ASP A 64 -33.26 -16.74 -9.91
N TYR A 65 -32.89 -15.55 -10.39
CA TYR A 65 -33.73 -14.36 -10.30
C TYR A 65 -34.63 -14.31 -11.54
N GLY A 66 -35.88 -14.76 -11.37
CA GLY A 66 -36.93 -14.61 -12.37
C GLY A 66 -37.33 -13.15 -12.59
N ASP A 67 -37.16 -12.67 -13.81
CA ASP A 67 -37.71 -11.42 -14.31
C ASP A 67 -39.23 -11.54 -14.50
N GLN A 68 -40.00 -10.70 -13.80
CA GLN A 68 -41.42 -10.48 -14.07
C GLN A 68 -41.66 -8.97 -14.27
N LEU A 69 -41.53 -8.52 -15.52
CA LEU A 69 -41.99 -7.21 -15.98
C LEU A 69 -43.51 -7.27 -16.28
N PRO A 70 -44.32 -6.27 -15.90
CA PRO A 70 -45.71 -6.20 -16.33
C PRO A 70 -45.84 -5.63 -17.74
N GLU A 71 -46.53 -6.36 -18.62
CA GLU A 71 -46.86 -5.98 -20.00
C GLU A 71 -47.92 -4.86 -20.06
N ALA A 72 -47.60 -3.76 -20.75
CA ALA A 72 -48.59 -2.76 -21.18
C ALA A 72 -49.08 -3.08 -22.60
N LYS A 73 -50.39 -3.34 -22.73
CA LYS A 73 -51.09 -3.60 -24.00
C LYS A 73 -51.10 -2.37 -24.91
N VAL A 74 -50.60 -2.54 -26.13
CA VAL A 74 -50.75 -1.62 -27.26
C VAL A 74 -52.01 -1.99 -28.04
N THR A 75 -52.95 -1.06 -28.21
CA THR A 75 -54.06 -1.18 -29.17
C THR A 75 -53.92 -0.12 -30.27
N ASN A 76 -53.75 -0.60 -31.49
CA ASN A 76 -53.75 0.18 -32.72
C ASN A 76 -55.18 0.49 -33.17
N LEU A 77 -55.49 1.76 -33.44
CA LEU A 77 -56.59 2.18 -34.32
C LEU A 77 -56.11 3.38 -35.16
N ALA A 78 -56.30 3.29 -36.47
CA ALA A 78 -56.07 4.34 -37.47
C ALA A 78 -57.41 4.69 -38.17
N PRO A 79 -57.46 5.64 -39.13
CA PRO A 79 -57.89 7.04 -38.98
C PRO A 79 -59.20 7.37 -39.73
N PRO A 80 -59.64 8.64 -39.77
CA PRO A 80 -59.87 9.23 -41.09
C PRO A 80 -59.49 10.72 -41.26
N THR A 81 -59.45 11.09 -42.54
CA THR A 81 -58.96 12.28 -43.24
C THR A 81 -59.92 13.48 -43.36
N GLY A 82 -59.35 14.71 -43.41
CA GLY A 82 -59.73 15.87 -44.25
C GLY A 82 -60.79 16.87 -43.71
N ILE A 83 -60.76 18.22 -43.91
CA ILE A 83 -60.20 19.13 -44.94
C ILE A 83 -60.17 20.61 -44.41
N SER A 84 -59.13 21.41 -44.76
CA SER A 84 -59.00 22.89 -45.06
C SER A 84 -59.56 23.96 -44.08
N SER A 85 -59.10 25.21 -43.87
CA SER A 85 -58.05 26.21 -44.30
C SER A 85 -58.02 27.28 -43.16
N ALA A 86 -57.05 28.18 -42.94
CA ALA A 86 -56.47 29.19 -43.82
C ALA A 86 -55.23 29.88 -43.20
N GLN A 87 -54.55 30.65 -44.05
CA GLN A 87 -53.23 31.29 -43.99
C GLN A 87 -53.03 32.37 -42.91
N SER A 88 -51.78 32.59 -42.46
CA SER A 88 -51.02 33.82 -42.78
C SER A 88 -49.59 33.83 -42.20
N THR A 89 -48.77 34.62 -42.89
CA THR A 89 -47.31 34.61 -43.00
C THR A 89 -46.60 35.72 -42.20
N MET A 90 -45.31 35.45 -41.91
CA MET A 90 -44.13 36.36 -41.88
C MET A 90 -43.70 37.12 -40.61
N THR A 91 -42.41 36.86 -40.29
CA THR A 91 -41.40 37.54 -39.45
C THR A 91 -41.02 38.97 -39.96
N PRO A 92 -40.04 39.78 -39.44
CA PRO A 92 -39.00 39.57 -38.39
C PRO A 92 -38.56 40.81 -37.52
N ARG A 93 -37.48 40.65 -36.72
CA ARG A 93 -36.40 41.63 -36.30
C ARG A 93 -36.46 42.48 -35.00
N THR A 94 -35.55 42.12 -34.07
CA THR A 94 -34.46 42.87 -33.37
C THR A 94 -34.65 44.15 -32.49
N LEU A 95 -33.89 44.15 -31.37
CA LEU A 95 -33.21 45.23 -30.62
C LEU A 95 -33.90 45.98 -29.45
N SER A 96 -33.47 45.61 -28.22
CA SER A 96 -32.91 46.43 -27.11
C SER A 96 -33.33 47.90 -26.92
N LEU A 97 -33.80 48.27 -25.71
CA LEU A 97 -33.13 49.20 -24.75
C LEU A 97 -33.98 49.50 -23.48
N LYS A 98 -33.24 49.73 -22.38
CA LYS A 98 -33.53 49.93 -20.93
C LYS A 98 -34.68 50.88 -20.51
N PRO A 99 -35.06 50.82 -19.20
CA PRO A 99 -34.79 51.97 -18.33
C PRO A 99 -34.08 51.63 -17.00
N THR A 100 -33.64 52.67 -16.30
CA THR A 100 -32.48 52.72 -15.39
C THR A 100 -32.89 52.98 -13.93
N MET A 101 -32.23 52.27 -12.99
CA MET A 101 -31.84 52.57 -11.59
C MET A 101 -32.81 53.15 -10.54
N ILE A 102 -32.85 52.50 -9.35
CA ILE A 102 -32.53 53.12 -8.02
C ILE A 102 -31.83 52.07 -7.11
N ARG A 103 -30.76 52.50 -6.44
CA ARG A 103 -29.88 51.82 -5.46
C ARG A 103 -30.49 51.87 -4.05
N PRO A 104 -30.28 50.83 -3.21
CA PRO A 104 -29.87 51.09 -1.83
C PRO A 104 -28.49 50.52 -1.51
N THR A 105 -27.83 51.25 -0.64
CA THR A 105 -26.43 51.22 -0.24
C THR A 105 -26.16 50.11 0.79
N GLU A 106 -25.04 49.42 0.57
CA GLU A 106 -24.11 48.80 1.55
C GLU A 106 -24.66 48.29 2.90
N LEU A 107 -24.62 46.96 3.06
CA LEU A 107 -23.99 46.38 4.25
C LEU A 107 -22.80 45.53 3.76
N GLY A 108 -21.60 45.98 4.11
CA GLY A 108 -20.35 45.39 3.64
C GLY A 108 -20.08 44.01 4.22
N VAL A 109 -19.77 43.06 3.33
CA VAL A 109 -18.87 41.94 3.63
C VAL A 109 -17.84 41.91 2.51
N LEU A 110 -16.68 42.50 2.79
CA LEU A 110 -15.49 42.47 1.95
C LEU A 110 -14.69 41.19 2.27
N GLY A 111 -14.38 40.41 1.23
CA GLY A 111 -13.37 39.35 1.29
C GLY A 111 -13.56 38.22 0.28
N SER A 112 -13.10 38.42 -0.95
CA SER A 112 -12.76 37.35 -1.93
C SER A 112 -11.47 36.61 -1.46
N PRO A 113 -10.99 35.48 -2.05
CA PRO A 113 -11.47 34.67 -3.18
C PRO A 113 -11.45 33.14 -2.90
N ASN A 114 -11.79 32.35 -3.94
CA ASN A 114 -11.54 30.91 -4.13
C ASN A 114 -12.73 29.97 -3.90
N SER A 115 -12.97 29.16 -4.93
CA SER A 115 -13.82 27.97 -4.97
C SER A 115 -13.33 26.88 -4.01
N HIS A 116 -13.40 27.13 -2.70
CA HIS A 116 -13.30 26.10 -1.67
C HIS A 116 -14.66 25.40 -1.58
N GLY A 117 -14.95 24.61 -2.62
CA GLY A 117 -16.24 23.97 -2.85
C GLY A 117 -16.47 22.80 -1.91
N LEU A 118 -17.44 22.98 -1.01
CA LEU A 118 -18.14 22.02 -0.16
C LEU A 118 -17.27 21.28 0.88
N PRO A 119 -17.68 21.21 2.17
CA PRO A 119 -17.02 20.34 3.13
C PRO A 119 -17.06 18.89 2.63
N THR A 120 -15.93 18.20 2.70
CA THR A 120 -15.75 16.80 2.28
C THR A 120 -16.87 15.88 2.76
N CYS A 121 -17.41 16.12 3.95
CA CYS A 121 -18.49 15.33 4.54
C CYS A 121 -19.90 15.57 3.93
N LEU A 122 -20.01 16.42 2.90
CA LEU A 122 -21.22 16.52 2.06
C LEU A 122 -21.15 15.62 0.83
N ILE A 123 -19.94 15.33 0.35
CA ILE A 123 -19.69 14.46 -0.80
C ILE A 123 -19.39 13.04 -0.32
N CYS A 124 -18.74 12.93 0.83
CA CYS A 124 -18.33 11.70 1.48
C CYS A 124 -19.06 11.53 2.83
N VAL A 125 -19.01 10.32 3.38
CA VAL A 125 -19.52 10.01 4.71
C VAL A 125 -18.39 10.08 5.73
N CYS A 126 -18.50 10.99 6.69
CA CYS A 126 -17.52 11.14 7.78
C CYS A 126 -18.05 10.51 9.08
N LEU A 127 -17.39 9.46 9.57
CA LEU A 127 -17.73 8.78 10.82
C LEU A 127 -16.54 8.84 11.79
N GLY A 128 -16.66 9.70 12.81
CA GLY A 128 -15.57 9.93 13.77
C GLY A 128 -14.32 10.51 13.09
N SER A 129 -13.25 9.72 13.01
CA SER A 129 -12.01 10.06 12.29
C SER A 129 -11.87 9.33 10.95
N SER A 130 -12.89 8.62 10.49
CA SER A 130 -12.88 7.91 9.20
C SER A 130 -13.67 8.69 8.16
N VAL A 131 -13.15 8.77 6.94
CA VAL A 131 -13.80 9.40 5.79
C VAL A 131 -13.99 8.34 4.71
N TYR A 132 -15.24 8.13 4.31
CA TYR A 132 -15.66 7.17 3.29
C TYR A 132 -16.19 7.92 2.07
N CYS A 133 -15.45 7.83 0.98
CA CYS A 133 -15.72 8.45 -0.31
C CYS A 133 -15.80 7.39 -1.42
N ASP A 134 -16.17 6.15 -1.08
CA ASP A 134 -16.29 5.07 -2.08
C ASP A 134 -17.36 5.44 -3.12
N ASP A 135 -17.08 5.23 -4.41
CA ASP A 135 -18.01 5.44 -5.53
C ASP A 135 -18.66 6.85 -5.53
N ALA A 136 -17.87 7.88 -5.26
CA ALA A 136 -18.33 9.28 -5.20
C ALA A 136 -17.95 10.08 -6.46
N ASP A 137 -17.62 9.40 -7.57
CA ASP A 137 -17.16 9.97 -8.84
C ASP A 137 -16.01 10.99 -8.67
N LEU A 138 -15.14 10.78 -7.67
CA LEU A 138 -14.05 11.71 -7.37
C LEU A 138 -12.96 11.65 -8.45
N GLU A 139 -12.61 12.80 -9.02
CA GLU A 139 -11.45 12.93 -9.91
C GLU A 139 -10.17 13.35 -9.16
N ASN A 140 -10.31 13.90 -7.95
CA ASN A 140 -9.23 14.37 -7.10
C ASN A 140 -9.59 14.13 -5.63
N ILE A 141 -8.57 14.06 -4.76
CA ILE A 141 -8.78 13.95 -3.32
C ILE A 141 -9.38 15.25 -2.78
N PRO A 142 -10.56 15.21 -2.12
CA PRO A 142 -11.18 16.40 -1.54
C PRO A 142 -10.44 16.87 -0.29
N PRO A 143 -10.61 18.12 0.16
CA PRO A 143 -9.91 18.66 1.34
C PRO A 143 -10.32 17.94 2.63
N LEU A 144 -9.48 17.02 3.10
CA LEU A 144 -9.81 16.15 4.24
C LEU A 144 -9.73 16.88 5.59
N PRO A 145 -10.59 16.54 6.57
CA PRO A 145 -10.46 17.02 7.94
C PRO A 145 -9.11 16.64 8.56
N LYS A 146 -8.48 17.56 9.32
CA LYS A 146 -7.18 17.30 9.98
C LYS A 146 -7.18 16.17 11.01
N THR A 147 -8.36 15.76 11.47
CA THR A 147 -8.58 14.66 12.41
C THR A 147 -8.65 13.30 11.73
N THR A 148 -8.64 13.24 10.39
CA THR A 148 -8.78 12.00 9.62
C THR A 148 -7.67 11.00 9.96
N THR A 149 -8.06 9.78 10.30
CA THR A 149 -7.20 8.65 10.61
C THR A 149 -7.29 7.57 9.54
N TYR A 150 -8.47 7.40 8.92
CA TYR A 150 -8.71 6.41 7.88
C TYR A 150 -9.41 7.10 6.70
N LEU A 151 -8.87 6.91 5.50
CA LEU A 151 -9.50 7.34 4.26
C LEU A 151 -9.79 6.13 3.38
N TYR A 152 -11.05 6.01 2.97
CA TYR A 152 -11.49 5.04 1.98
C TYR A 152 -12.09 5.80 0.81
N ALA A 153 -11.50 5.68 -0.37
CA ALA A 153 -11.95 6.36 -1.59
C ALA A 153 -11.82 5.43 -2.79
N ARG A 154 -12.38 4.22 -2.67
CA ARG A 154 -12.33 3.17 -3.69
C ARG A 154 -13.29 3.46 -4.84
N PHE A 155 -13.05 2.84 -5.98
CA PHE A 155 -13.95 2.91 -7.15
C PHE A 155 -14.24 4.35 -7.60
N ASN A 156 -13.22 5.19 -7.55
CA ASN A 156 -13.29 6.57 -8.04
C ASN A 156 -12.48 6.73 -9.33
N ARG A 157 -12.34 7.96 -9.81
CA ARG A 157 -11.61 8.30 -11.04
C ARG A 157 -10.39 9.17 -10.76
N ILE A 158 -9.79 9.00 -9.58
CA ILE A 158 -8.63 9.80 -9.15
C ILE A 158 -7.45 9.42 -10.04
N ARG A 159 -6.84 10.43 -10.68
CA ARG A 159 -5.72 10.23 -11.62
C ARG A 159 -4.34 10.48 -11.04
N ARG A 160 -4.26 11.33 -10.02
CA ARG A 160 -2.99 11.74 -9.42
C ARG A 160 -3.17 12.12 -7.96
N ILE A 161 -2.15 11.84 -7.16
CA ILE A 161 -2.04 12.31 -5.77
C ILE A 161 -1.00 13.42 -5.74
N ARG A 162 -1.40 14.60 -5.28
CA ARG A 162 -0.56 15.80 -5.23
C ARG A 162 0.06 15.97 -3.86
N ALA A 163 1.20 16.67 -3.79
CA ALA A 163 1.89 16.97 -2.53
C ALA A 163 1.00 17.70 -1.48
N GLY A 164 -0.04 18.41 -1.93
CA GLY A 164 -0.95 19.15 -1.07
C GLY A 164 -2.12 18.33 -0.50
N ASP A 165 -2.44 17.17 -1.08
CA ASP A 165 -3.71 16.48 -0.82
C ASP A 165 -3.82 15.94 0.62
N PHE A 166 -2.68 15.54 1.20
CA PHE A 166 -2.61 15.02 2.57
C PHE A 166 -1.86 15.94 3.54
N LYS A 167 -1.65 17.20 3.16
CA LYS A 167 -0.82 18.13 3.94
C LYS A 167 -1.40 18.38 5.34
N GLY A 168 -0.63 18.05 6.37
CA GLY A 168 -0.99 18.28 7.77
C GLY A 168 -1.88 17.21 8.40
N LEU A 169 -2.12 16.09 7.73
CA LEU A 169 -2.88 14.94 8.25
C LEU A 169 -1.99 14.01 9.08
N THR A 170 -1.49 14.50 10.21
CA THR A 170 -0.49 13.79 11.03
C THR A 170 -1.01 12.52 11.71
N LYS A 171 -2.34 12.33 11.75
CA LYS A 171 -3.00 11.17 12.36
C LYS A 171 -3.42 10.11 11.34
N LEU A 172 -3.20 10.35 10.05
CA LEU A 172 -3.63 9.43 8.99
C LEU A 172 -2.80 8.14 9.06
N LYS A 173 -3.48 7.02 9.28
CA LYS A 173 -2.89 5.69 9.44
C LYS A 173 -3.12 4.80 8.22
N ARG A 174 -4.25 4.96 7.55
CA ARG A 174 -4.62 4.15 6.39
C ARG A 174 -5.18 5.01 5.27
N ILE A 175 -4.71 4.70 4.06
CA ILE A 175 -5.25 5.23 2.82
C ILE A 175 -5.61 4.03 1.93
N ASP A 176 -6.87 3.96 1.54
CA ASP A 176 -7.37 3.00 0.56
C ASP A 176 -7.91 3.74 -0.66
N LEU A 177 -7.22 3.56 -1.77
CA LEU A 177 -7.48 4.16 -3.08
C LEU A 177 -7.59 3.07 -4.16
N SER A 178 -8.05 1.87 -3.77
CA SER A 178 -8.24 0.74 -4.67
C SER A 178 -9.15 1.08 -5.84
N SER A 179 -8.88 0.47 -7.01
CA SER A 179 -9.72 0.59 -8.21
C SER A 179 -9.97 2.05 -8.60
N ASN A 180 -8.88 2.78 -8.81
CA ASN A 180 -8.89 4.16 -9.31
C ASN A 180 -8.12 4.22 -10.65
N SER A 181 -7.74 5.42 -11.11
CA SER A 181 -6.94 5.60 -12.32
C SER A 181 -5.62 6.32 -12.02
N ILE A 182 -5.04 6.08 -10.84
CA ILE A 182 -3.88 6.83 -10.37
C ILE A 182 -2.66 6.41 -11.19
N SER A 183 -2.11 7.34 -11.96
CA SER A 183 -0.91 7.12 -12.79
C SER A 183 0.36 7.65 -12.14
N SER A 184 0.25 8.63 -11.24
CA SER A 184 1.40 9.28 -10.60
C SER A 184 1.07 9.81 -9.20
N ILE A 185 2.06 9.75 -8.31
CA ILE A 185 2.02 10.28 -6.95
C ILE A 185 3.24 11.18 -6.78
N ASP A 186 3.04 12.42 -6.35
CA ASP A 186 4.15 13.35 -6.07
C ASP A 186 5.01 12.83 -4.89
N ASP A 187 6.33 12.94 -4.99
CA ASP A 187 7.29 12.40 -4.00
C ASP A 187 7.03 12.87 -2.55
N ASP A 188 6.59 14.12 -2.38
CA ASP A 188 6.35 14.71 -1.06
C ASP A 188 4.94 14.46 -0.52
N ALA A 189 4.04 13.85 -1.31
CA ALA A 189 2.64 13.67 -0.92
C ALA A 189 2.46 12.74 0.29
N LEU A 190 3.26 11.68 0.38
CA LEU A 190 3.16 10.66 1.41
C LEU A 190 4.29 10.72 2.44
N ARG A 191 5.44 11.28 2.06
CA ARG A 191 6.64 11.38 2.91
C ARG A 191 6.39 12.09 4.25
N LEU A 192 5.47 13.06 4.27
CA LEU A 192 5.17 13.88 5.45
C LEU A 192 4.05 13.29 6.34
N LEU A 193 3.69 12.02 6.17
CA LEU A 193 2.67 11.33 6.95
C LEU A 193 3.33 10.39 7.97
N PRO A 194 3.69 10.87 9.18
CA PRO A 194 4.51 10.11 10.13
C PRO A 194 3.79 8.91 10.74
N ALA A 195 2.46 8.85 10.64
CA ALA A 195 1.62 7.80 11.21
C ALA A 195 1.05 6.85 10.16
N LEU A 196 1.37 7.02 8.88
CA LEU A 196 0.82 6.19 7.80
C LEU A 196 1.42 4.78 7.89
N GLN A 197 0.56 3.79 8.07
CA GLN A 197 0.90 2.38 8.25
C GLN A 197 0.46 1.56 7.03
N ASP A 198 -0.73 1.83 6.51
CA ASP A 198 -1.35 1.05 5.44
C ASP A 198 -1.58 1.92 4.21
N LEU A 199 -0.93 1.56 3.10
CA LEU A 199 -1.15 2.17 1.80
C LEU A 199 -1.66 1.11 0.82
N ILE A 200 -2.94 1.24 0.44
CA ILE A 200 -3.66 0.28 -0.40
C ILE A 200 -4.01 0.98 -1.73
N LEU A 201 -3.34 0.56 -2.79
CA LEU A 201 -3.39 1.10 -4.16
C LEU A 201 -3.64 0.02 -5.25
N PRO A 202 -4.27 -1.14 -4.99
CA PRO A 202 -4.46 -2.12 -6.03
C PRO A 202 -5.35 -1.59 -7.16
N GLU A 203 -5.19 -2.15 -8.36
CA GLU A 203 -5.99 -1.79 -9.54
C GLU A 203 -5.90 -0.30 -9.89
N ASN A 204 -4.67 0.18 -10.07
CA ASN A 204 -4.36 1.53 -10.53
C ASN A 204 -3.42 1.48 -11.74
N GLN A 205 -2.81 2.60 -12.12
CA GLN A 205 -1.98 2.72 -13.31
C GLN A 205 -0.57 3.24 -12.95
N LEU A 206 -0.10 2.95 -11.74
CA LEU A 206 1.18 3.44 -11.25
C LEU A 206 2.32 2.81 -12.03
N ALA A 207 3.18 3.65 -12.60
CA ALA A 207 4.42 3.22 -13.25
C ALA A 207 5.63 3.21 -12.31
N ALA A 208 5.57 3.99 -11.22
CA ALA A 208 6.63 4.13 -10.22
C ALA A 208 6.06 4.20 -8.80
N LEU A 209 6.84 3.74 -7.82
CA LEU A 209 6.50 3.88 -6.41
C LEU A 209 6.93 5.27 -5.89
N PRO A 210 6.09 5.96 -5.10
CA PRO A 210 6.47 7.20 -4.46
C PRO A 210 7.46 6.96 -3.31
N VAL A 211 8.03 8.03 -2.77
CA VAL A 211 8.79 7.98 -1.52
C VAL A 211 7.83 7.66 -0.36
N LEU A 212 8.03 6.49 0.24
CA LEU A 212 7.19 5.98 1.32
C LEU A 212 7.64 6.50 2.69
N PRO A 213 6.71 6.79 3.62
CA PRO A 213 7.09 7.14 4.97
C PRO A 213 7.61 5.92 5.74
N PRO A 214 8.53 6.11 6.72
CA PRO A 214 9.20 5.02 7.43
C PRO A 214 8.26 4.21 8.35
N ALA A 215 7.05 4.72 8.60
CA ALA A 215 6.06 4.07 9.46
C ALA A 215 5.21 3.00 8.74
N ILE A 216 5.35 2.85 7.42
CA ILE A 216 4.57 1.89 6.63
C ILE A 216 4.81 0.46 7.12
N GLU A 217 3.72 -0.27 7.31
CA GLU A 217 3.65 -1.68 7.69
C GLU A 217 3.12 -2.54 6.54
N VAL A 218 2.15 -2.01 5.77
CA VAL A 218 1.52 -2.68 4.63
C VAL A 218 1.57 -1.78 3.41
N LEU A 219 2.13 -2.30 2.32
CA LEU A 219 2.03 -1.71 0.99
C LEU A 219 1.39 -2.72 0.04
N ASP A 220 0.22 -2.36 -0.48
CA ASP A 220 -0.45 -3.10 -1.54
C ASP A 220 -0.53 -2.24 -2.80
N ALA A 221 0.22 -2.61 -3.83
CA ALA A 221 0.18 -1.97 -5.15
C ALA A 221 0.04 -3.03 -6.26
N ARG A 222 -0.73 -4.09 -5.99
CA ARG A 222 -1.04 -5.14 -6.99
C ARG A 222 -1.81 -4.57 -8.18
N HIS A 223 -1.78 -5.25 -9.33
CA HIS A 223 -2.53 -4.81 -10.53
C HIS A 223 -2.25 -3.34 -10.88
N ASN A 224 -0.97 -3.00 -11.01
CA ASN A 224 -0.51 -1.69 -11.47
C ASN A 224 0.41 -1.89 -12.69
N GLN A 225 1.16 -0.86 -13.07
CA GLN A 225 2.09 -0.90 -14.22
C GLN A 225 3.53 -0.68 -13.74
N LEU A 226 3.84 -1.09 -12.51
CA LEU A 226 5.14 -0.82 -11.88
C LEU A 226 6.24 -1.57 -12.62
N GLN A 227 7.28 -0.84 -12.99
CA GLN A 227 8.52 -1.39 -13.53
C GLN A 227 9.61 -1.28 -12.47
N SER A 228 10.63 -2.12 -12.51
CA SER A 228 11.71 -2.06 -11.52
C SER A 228 12.50 -0.75 -11.58
N SER A 229 12.58 -0.11 -12.75
CA SER A 229 13.13 1.24 -12.91
C SER A 229 12.33 2.34 -12.19
N GLY A 230 11.05 2.08 -11.92
CA GLY A 230 10.16 2.96 -11.15
C GLY A 230 10.27 2.76 -9.64
N ILE A 231 11.10 1.84 -9.16
CA ILE A 231 11.40 1.64 -7.74
C ILE A 231 12.83 2.13 -7.50
N GLN A 232 12.98 3.19 -6.70
CA GLN A 232 14.30 3.72 -6.40
C GLN A 232 15.14 2.67 -5.66
N PRO A 233 16.44 2.52 -6.00
CA PRO A 233 17.35 1.68 -5.24
C PRO A 233 17.27 2.05 -3.75
N GLU A 234 17.26 1.03 -2.91
CA GLU A 234 17.33 1.12 -1.46
C GLU A 234 16.12 1.80 -0.79
N ALA A 235 15.09 2.17 -1.59
CA ALA A 235 13.87 2.78 -1.08
C ALA A 235 13.14 1.88 -0.07
N LEU A 236 13.17 0.56 -0.28
CA LEU A 236 12.53 -0.41 0.60
C LEU A 236 13.38 -0.75 1.83
N ARG A 237 14.71 -0.62 1.74
CA ARG A 237 15.64 -1.00 2.80
C ARG A 237 15.39 -0.22 4.10
N ALA A 238 15.06 1.06 3.97
CA ALA A 238 14.84 1.97 5.10
C ALA A 238 13.48 1.76 5.81
N LEU A 239 12.59 0.92 5.26
CA LEU A 239 11.25 0.70 5.80
C LEU A 239 11.26 -0.39 6.88
N GLU A 240 11.85 -0.09 8.04
CA GLU A 240 12.06 -1.03 9.16
C GLU A 240 10.78 -1.61 9.78
N LYS A 241 9.61 -1.03 9.45
CA LYS A 241 8.30 -1.50 9.91
C LYS A 241 7.53 -2.28 8.84
N LEU A 242 7.98 -2.28 7.60
CA LEU A 242 7.27 -2.93 6.50
C LEU A 242 7.25 -4.43 6.73
N GLN A 243 6.06 -5.00 6.79
CA GLN A 243 5.81 -6.43 7.03
C GLN A 243 5.20 -7.11 5.81
N PHE A 244 4.35 -6.40 5.07
CA PHE A 244 3.61 -6.96 3.95
C PHE A 244 3.83 -6.10 2.71
N LEU A 245 4.40 -6.70 1.67
CA LEU A 245 4.66 -6.05 0.40
C LEU A 245 4.00 -6.84 -0.73
N TYR A 246 2.96 -6.27 -1.33
CA TYR A 246 2.19 -6.88 -2.40
C TYR A 246 2.37 -6.09 -3.69
N LEU A 247 3.11 -6.69 -4.64
CA LEU A 247 3.45 -6.11 -5.94
C LEU A 247 3.12 -7.08 -7.10
N ALA A 248 2.23 -8.03 -6.84
CA ALA A 248 1.74 -8.97 -7.85
C ALA A 248 1.08 -8.27 -9.04
N ASP A 249 1.08 -8.91 -10.20
CA ASP A 249 0.41 -8.42 -11.41
C ASP A 249 0.88 -7.01 -11.79
N ASN A 250 2.19 -6.86 -11.94
CA ASN A 250 2.87 -5.64 -12.38
C ASN A 250 3.83 -5.99 -13.53
N LEU A 251 4.76 -5.08 -13.86
CA LEU A 251 5.71 -5.20 -14.96
C LEU A 251 7.17 -5.21 -14.46
N LEU A 252 7.41 -5.75 -13.26
CA LEU A 252 8.75 -5.80 -12.67
C LEU A 252 9.63 -6.79 -13.43
N ASP A 253 10.86 -6.39 -13.78
CA ASP A 253 11.86 -7.22 -14.48
C ASP A 253 12.90 -7.84 -13.55
N SER A 254 12.91 -7.38 -12.30
CA SER A 254 13.86 -7.73 -11.27
C SER A 254 13.24 -7.59 -9.88
N ILE A 255 13.66 -8.42 -8.93
CA ILE A 255 13.22 -8.30 -7.54
C ILE A 255 13.78 -6.99 -6.94
N PRO A 256 12.94 -6.08 -6.45
CA PRO A 256 13.41 -4.83 -5.84
C PRO A 256 14.14 -5.15 -4.53
N GLY A 257 15.42 -4.78 -4.46
CA GLY A 257 16.29 -5.05 -3.31
C GLY A 257 17.18 -3.85 -2.99
N PRO A 258 17.77 -3.79 -1.79
CA PRO A 258 17.62 -4.73 -0.67
C PRO A 258 16.26 -4.63 0.05
N LEU A 259 15.64 -5.78 0.34
CA LEU A 259 14.36 -5.83 1.07
C LEU A 259 14.58 -5.63 2.58
N PRO A 260 13.66 -4.96 3.29
CA PRO A 260 13.81 -4.68 4.72
C PRO A 260 13.78 -5.97 5.56
N PRO A 261 14.52 -6.02 6.68
CA PRO A 261 14.60 -7.20 7.55
C PRO A 261 13.31 -7.50 8.32
N SER A 262 12.38 -6.55 8.38
CA SER A 262 11.07 -6.68 9.01
C SER A 262 10.05 -7.45 8.17
N LEU A 263 10.33 -7.65 6.88
CA LEU A 263 9.37 -8.20 5.93
C LEU A 263 8.97 -9.63 6.29
N ARG A 264 7.67 -9.92 6.20
CA ARG A 264 7.07 -11.22 6.51
C ARG A 264 6.46 -11.91 5.32
N SER A 265 5.86 -11.14 4.42
CA SER A 265 5.22 -11.64 3.20
C SER A 265 5.60 -10.75 2.02
N LEU A 266 5.99 -11.39 0.92
CA LEU A 266 6.36 -10.77 -0.34
C LEU A 266 5.63 -11.45 -1.49
N HIS A 267 4.73 -10.73 -2.15
CA HIS A 267 4.00 -11.22 -3.31
C HIS A 267 4.47 -10.49 -4.55
N LEU A 268 5.06 -11.25 -5.48
CA LEU A 268 5.63 -10.78 -6.74
C LEU A 268 5.14 -11.62 -7.93
N GLN A 269 4.09 -12.43 -7.74
CA GLN A 269 3.56 -13.28 -8.79
C GLN A 269 3.09 -12.48 -10.02
N ASN A 270 3.10 -13.11 -11.18
CA ASN A 270 2.65 -12.52 -12.46
C ASN A 270 3.35 -11.19 -12.77
N ASN A 271 4.68 -11.19 -12.72
CA ASN A 271 5.52 -10.10 -13.20
C ASN A 271 6.42 -10.64 -14.34
N MET A 272 7.42 -9.86 -14.75
CA MET A 272 8.41 -10.24 -15.76
C MET A 272 9.81 -10.45 -15.14
N ILE A 273 9.86 -10.91 -13.90
CA ILE A 273 11.12 -10.96 -13.14
C ILE A 273 12.04 -12.02 -13.75
N GLU A 274 13.21 -11.61 -14.23
CA GLU A 274 14.27 -12.49 -14.75
C GLU A 274 15.49 -12.52 -13.83
N THR A 275 15.72 -11.42 -13.10
CA THR A 275 16.95 -11.20 -12.33
C THR A 275 16.68 -10.81 -10.88
N MET A 276 17.68 -11.04 -10.02
CA MET A 276 17.68 -10.49 -8.67
C MET A 276 19.10 -10.13 -8.24
N GLN A 277 19.23 -9.13 -7.38
CA GLN A 277 20.52 -8.77 -6.79
C GLN A 277 20.92 -9.77 -5.69
N ARG A 278 22.23 -9.87 -5.42
CA ARG A 278 22.76 -10.81 -4.40
C ARG A 278 22.31 -10.46 -2.99
N ASP A 279 22.04 -9.19 -2.74
CA ASP A 279 21.58 -8.62 -1.48
C ASP A 279 20.07 -8.40 -1.42
N ALA A 280 19.31 -8.92 -2.41
CA ALA A 280 17.86 -8.77 -2.47
C ALA A 280 17.18 -9.29 -1.19
N PHE A 281 17.50 -10.53 -0.77
CA PHE A 281 17.02 -11.09 0.49
C PHE A 281 18.10 -11.20 1.56
N CYS A 282 19.35 -11.49 1.22
CA CYS A 282 20.37 -11.80 2.21
C CYS A 282 21.48 -10.77 2.20
N ASP A 283 21.83 -10.21 3.36
CA ASP A 283 22.99 -9.32 3.42
C ASP A 283 24.26 -10.18 3.21
N PRO A 284 25.07 -9.92 2.17
CA PRO A 284 26.27 -10.69 1.88
C PRO A 284 27.33 -10.54 2.97
N GLU A 285 27.29 -9.49 3.78
CA GLU A 285 28.23 -9.28 4.88
C GLU A 285 27.79 -10.04 6.15
N GLU A 286 26.50 -10.32 6.33
CA GLU A 286 25.94 -10.96 7.53
C GLU A 286 25.55 -12.43 7.33
N HIS A 287 26.54 -13.31 7.30
CA HIS A 287 26.38 -14.76 7.09
C HIS A 287 25.62 -15.52 8.19
N LYS A 288 25.29 -14.89 9.32
CA LYS A 288 24.67 -15.54 10.49
C LYS A 288 23.16 -15.33 10.62
N HIS A 289 22.57 -14.39 9.89
CA HIS A 289 21.19 -14.00 10.11
C HIS A 289 20.25 -14.73 9.14
N SER A 290 19.62 -15.80 9.63
CA SER A 290 18.49 -16.41 8.91
C SER A 290 17.26 -15.51 8.99
N ARG A 291 16.63 -15.20 7.84
CA ARG A 291 15.39 -14.42 7.78
C ARG A 291 14.17 -15.27 8.15
N ARG A 292 14.06 -15.63 9.43
CA ARG A 292 12.97 -16.48 9.94
C ARG A 292 11.58 -15.85 9.85
N ARG A 293 11.51 -14.51 9.82
CA ARG A 293 10.25 -13.76 9.76
C ARG A 293 9.63 -13.75 8.36
N LEU A 294 10.45 -13.89 7.32
CA LEU A 294 9.98 -13.91 5.94
C LEU A 294 9.48 -15.32 5.63
N GLU A 295 8.17 -15.49 5.75
CA GLU A 295 7.51 -16.79 5.74
C GLU A 295 6.90 -17.12 4.38
N ASP A 296 6.42 -16.10 3.68
CA ASP A 296 5.67 -16.24 2.44
C ASP A 296 6.32 -15.40 1.33
N ILE A 297 6.87 -16.08 0.32
CA ILE A 297 7.48 -15.45 -0.84
C ILE A 297 6.88 -16.11 -2.07
N ARG A 298 6.17 -15.33 -2.87
CA ARG A 298 5.48 -15.81 -4.08
C ARG A 298 6.11 -15.18 -5.31
N LEU A 299 6.67 -16.01 -6.18
CA LEU A 299 7.31 -15.66 -7.45
C LEU A 299 6.67 -16.39 -8.64
N ASP A 300 5.54 -17.08 -8.43
CA ASP A 300 4.82 -17.80 -9.49
C ASP A 300 4.52 -16.89 -10.70
N GLY A 301 4.56 -17.44 -11.92
CA GLY A 301 4.27 -16.66 -13.12
C GLY A 301 5.35 -15.64 -13.50
N ASN A 302 6.60 -15.84 -13.05
CA ASN A 302 7.77 -15.08 -13.49
C ASN A 302 8.78 -15.97 -14.24
N PRO A 303 9.51 -15.44 -15.24
CA PRO A 303 10.54 -16.19 -15.98
C PRO A 303 11.88 -16.38 -15.23
N ILE A 304 11.91 -16.19 -13.90
CA ILE A 304 13.16 -16.25 -13.13
C ILE A 304 13.67 -17.68 -12.94
N ASN A 305 14.96 -17.88 -13.22
CA ASN A 305 15.66 -19.11 -12.85
C ASN A 305 16.40 -18.94 -11.52
N LEU A 306 15.79 -19.42 -10.43
CA LEU A 306 16.37 -19.33 -9.09
C LEU A 306 17.75 -20.02 -8.98
N GLY A 307 18.02 -21.06 -9.77
CA GLY A 307 19.30 -21.78 -9.75
C GLY A 307 20.51 -20.91 -10.13
N LEU A 308 20.29 -19.77 -10.80
CA LEU A 308 21.35 -18.82 -11.15
C LEU A 308 21.73 -17.88 -9.99
N PHE A 309 20.90 -17.79 -8.94
CA PHE A 309 21.05 -16.82 -7.85
C PHE A 309 21.11 -17.45 -6.44
N PRO A 310 21.85 -18.56 -6.20
CA PRO A 310 21.84 -19.25 -4.91
C PRO A 310 22.31 -18.38 -3.74
N SER A 311 23.19 -17.42 -3.99
CA SER A 311 23.68 -16.47 -2.97
C SER A 311 22.65 -15.42 -2.56
N ALA A 312 21.55 -15.25 -3.29
CA ALA A 312 20.55 -14.24 -2.96
C ALA A 312 19.56 -14.71 -1.90
N TYR A 313 19.39 -16.03 -1.71
CA TYR A 313 18.38 -16.62 -0.84
C TYR A 313 18.92 -17.63 0.19
N PHE A 314 20.24 -17.75 0.36
CA PHE A 314 20.84 -18.73 1.30
C PHE A 314 20.42 -18.55 2.77
N CYS A 315 20.04 -17.33 3.16
CA CYS A 315 19.61 -16.98 4.50
C CYS A 315 18.11 -17.27 4.75
N LEU A 316 17.36 -17.65 3.72
CA LEU A 316 15.93 -17.93 3.83
C LEU A 316 15.70 -19.33 4.40
N PRO A 317 14.76 -19.49 5.35
CA PRO A 317 14.44 -20.79 5.92
C PRO A 317 13.70 -21.70 4.92
N ARG A 318 13.06 -21.11 3.90
CA ARG A 318 12.30 -21.78 2.85
C ARG A 318 12.56 -21.08 1.53
N LEU A 319 12.54 -21.84 0.44
CA LEU A 319 12.65 -21.28 -0.91
C LEU A 319 11.36 -20.55 -1.29
N PRO A 320 11.46 -19.52 -2.15
CA PRO A 320 10.28 -18.90 -2.75
C PRO A 320 9.39 -19.93 -3.46
N THR A 321 8.09 -19.73 -3.37
CA THR A 321 7.09 -20.49 -4.13
C THR A 321 7.01 -19.95 -5.56
N GLY A 322 7.04 -20.86 -6.53
CA GLY A 322 7.17 -20.53 -7.95
C GLY A 322 7.26 -21.83 -8.76
N HIS A 323 6.29 -22.12 -9.63
CA HIS A 323 6.48 -23.18 -10.63
C HIS A 323 7.54 -22.70 -11.62
N CYS A 324 8.74 -23.26 -11.55
CA CYS A 324 9.74 -23.12 -12.60
C CYS A 324 9.19 -23.80 -13.86
N CYS A 325 8.82 -23.01 -14.88
CA CYS A 325 8.53 -23.54 -16.22
C CYS A 325 9.80 -24.11 -16.87
#